data_AF-A0A3D3X7Q6-F1
#
_entry.id   AF-A0A3D3X7Q6-F1
#
_cell.length_a   1.000
_cell.length_b   1.000
_cell.length_c   1.000
_cell.angle_alpha   90.00
_cell.angle_beta   90.00
_cell.angle_gamma   90.00
#
_symmetry.space_group_name_H-M   'P 1'
#
loop_
_entity.id
_entity.type
_entity.pdbx_description
1 polymer ?
#
loop_
_entity_poly.entity_id
_entity_poly.type
_entity_poly.pdbx_seq_one_letter_code
_entity_poly.pdbx_strand_id
1 'polypeptide(L)' 'DSCQAHHLGIVQSGQLKVQHEDGSEAVLNPGDVYECRPGHQAEAVGNVPCVMIEFNSEAAAQYAKN' A
#
# COMPACT_ATOMS: atom_id res chain seq x y z
N ASP A 1 9.51 11.21 4.31
CA ASP A 1 9.52 10.53 5.62
C ASP A 1 9.14 9.07 5.46
N SER A 2 9.75 8.19 6.26
CA SER A 2 9.45 6.75 6.27
C SER A 2 8.11 6.49 6.96
N CYS A 3 7.14 5.95 6.22
CA CYS A 3 5.88 5.49 6.78
C CYS A 3 6.11 4.21 7.61
N GLN A 4 5.49 4.15 8.78
CA GLN A 4 5.59 3.03 9.72
C GLN A 4 4.27 2.27 9.88
N ALA A 5 3.27 2.59 9.06
CA ALA A 5 2.01 1.86 9.06
C ALA A 5 2.12 0.57 8.21
N HIS A 6 1.29 -0.41 8.55
CA HIS A 6 1.04 -1.58 7.73
C HIS A 6 -0.13 -1.28 6.79
N HIS A 7 0.13 -1.31 5.49
CA HIS A 7 -0.89 -1.05 4.48
C HIS A 7 -1.22 -2.36 3.76
N LEU A 8 -2.51 -2.67 3.67
CA LEU A 8 -3.02 -3.77 2.86
C LEU A 8 -4.18 -3.22 2.04
N GLY A 9 -4.13 -3.35 0.72
CA GLY A 9 -5.14 -2.70 -0.11
C GLY A 9 -5.13 -3.14 -1.55
N ILE A 10 -5.95 -2.43 -2.34
CA ILE A 10 -5.97 -2.51 -3.79
C ILE A 10 -5.79 -1.12 -4.40
N VAL A 11 -5.05 -1.03 -5.50
CA VAL A 11 -4.91 0.21 -6.27
C VAL A 11 -6.12 0.37 -7.19
N GLN A 12 -6.91 1.42 -6.98
CA GLN A 12 -8.06 1.72 -7.82
C GLN A 12 -7.67 2.50 -9.08
N SER A 13 -6.78 3.49 -8.96
CA SER A 13 -6.29 4.31 -10.09
C SER A 13 -4.91 4.88 -9.81
N GLY A 14 -4.22 5.33 -10.86
CA GLY A 14 -2.87 5.88 -10.77
C GLY A 14 -1.82 4.80 -10.45
N GLN A 15 -0.59 5.24 -10.19
CA GLN A 15 0.52 4.36 -9.85
C GLN A 15 1.24 4.90 -8.62
N LEU A 16 1.80 3.99 -7.83
CA LEU A 16 2.58 4.33 -6.64
C LEU A 16 3.93 3.63 -6.69
N LYS A 17 5.02 4.39 -6.66
CA LYS A 17 6.36 3.85 -6.41
C LYS A 17 6.55 3.75 -4.91
N VAL A 18 6.93 2.56 -4.43
CA VAL A 18 7.28 2.29 -3.04
C VAL A 18 8.75 1.91 -2.97
N GLN A 19 9.48 2.54 -2.06
CA GLN A 19 10.87 2.20 -1.74
C GLN A 19 10.95 1.87 -0.26
N HIS A 20 11.48 0.70 0.08
CA HIS A 20 11.70 0.29 1.46
C HIS A 20 13.11 0.65 1.93
N GLU A 21 13.29 0.71 3.24
CA GLU A 21 14.60 1.01 3.86
C GLU A 21 15.65 -0.07 3.61
N ASP A 22 15.24 -1.30 3.28
CA ASP A 22 16.14 -2.38 2.86
C ASP A 22 16.66 -2.23 1.42
N GLY A 23 16.22 -1.17 0.72
CA GLY A 23 16.59 -0.86 -0.66
C GLY A 23 15.71 -1.53 -1.71
N SER A 24 14.72 -2.34 -1.32
CA SER A 24 13.76 -2.91 -2.27
C SER A 24 12.80 -1.85 -2.79
N GLU A 25 12.44 -1.97 -4.08
CA GLU A 25 11.53 -1.05 -4.76
C GLU A 25 10.45 -1.81 -5.53
N ALA A 26 9.25 -1.23 -5.57
CA ALA A 26 8.14 -1.72 -6.39
C ALA A 26 7.33 -0.56 -6.95
N VAL A 27 6.68 -0.79 -8.10
CA VAL A 27 5.64 0.11 -8.64
C VAL A 27 4.32 -0.63 -8.64
N LEU A 28 3.37 -0.10 -7.89
CA LEU A 28 1.99 -0.61 -7.82
C LEU A 28 1.15 0.03 -8.92
N ASN A 29 0.31 -0.76 -9.58
CA ASN A 29 -0.49 -0.39 -10.75
C ASN A 29 -1.99 -0.60 -10.48
N PRO A 30 -2.89 0.05 -11.25
CA PRO A 30 -4.32 -0.17 -11.10
C PRO A 30 -4.70 -1.65 -11.20
N GLY A 31 -5.44 -2.14 -10.22
CA GLY A 31 -5.84 -3.54 -10.09
C GLY A 31 -4.92 -4.38 -9.19
N ASP A 32 -3.73 -3.90 -8.83
CA ASP A 32 -2.81 -4.63 -7.96
C ASP A 32 -3.35 -4.67 -6.52
N VAL A 33 -3.32 -5.86 -5.91
CA VAL A 33 -3.43 -6.04 -4.46
C VAL A 33 -2.02 -5.97 -3.88
N TYR A 34 -1.85 -5.22 -2.80
CA TYR A 34 -0.54 -4.99 -2.20
C TYR A 34 -0.56 -5.13 -0.68
N GLU A 35 0.56 -5.58 -0.13
CA GLU A 35 0.90 -5.47 1.29
C GLU A 35 2.20 -4.65 1.38
N CYS A 36 2.16 -3.52 2.08
CA CYS A 36 3.32 -2.67 2.34
C CYS A 36 3.62 -2.66 3.84
N ARG A 37 4.79 -3.18 4.23
CA ARG A 37 5.19 -3.28 5.64
C ARG A 37 5.85 -1.99 6.13
N PRO A 38 5.86 -1.72 7.44
CA PRO A 38 6.53 -0.54 8.00
C PRO A 38 7.97 -0.37 7.49
N GLY A 39 8.41 0.88 7.27
CA GLY A 39 9.75 1.19 6.77
C GLY A 39 9.78 1.43 5.26
N HIS A 40 8.94 2.32 4.75
CA HIS A 40 8.89 2.66 3.32
C HIS A 40 8.57 4.13 3.05
N GLN A 41 9.01 4.62 1.91
CA GLN A 41 8.54 5.85 1.29
C GLN A 41 7.67 5.51 0.08
N ALA A 42 6.65 6.33 -0.15
CA ALA A 42 5.73 6.15 -1.25
C ALA A 42 5.58 7.47 -2.03
N GLU A 43 5.56 7.36 -3.35
CA GLU A 43 5.42 8.50 -4.26
C GLU A 43 4.45 8.15 -5.39
N ALA A 44 3.46 9.01 -5.64
CA ALA A 44 2.57 8.86 -6.78
C ALA A 44 3.33 9.11 -8.09
N VAL A 45 3.12 8.25 -9.07
CA VAL A 45 3.82 8.34 -10.36
C VAL A 45 2.89 8.94 -11.42
N GLY A 46 3.39 9.94 -12.14
CA GLY A 46 2.68 10.59 -13.23
C GLY A 46 1.57 11.54 -12.78
N ASN A 47 0.60 11.78 -13.66
CA ASN A 47 -0.42 12.83 -13.48
C ASN A 47 -1.81 12.29 -13.14
N VAL A 48 -1.99 10.97 -13.11
CA VAL A 48 -3.26 10.35 -12.72
C VAL A 48 -3.28 10.21 -11.19
N PRO A 49 -4.30 10.72 -10.49
CA PRO A 49 -4.39 10.57 -9.04
C PRO A 49 -4.27 9.11 -8.60
N CYS A 50 -3.34 8.85 -7.69
CA CYS A 50 -3.18 7.56 -7.06
C CYS A 50 -4.26 7.38 -5.98
N VAL A 51 -5.22 6.51 -6.23
CA VAL A 51 -6.33 6.20 -5.31
C VAL A 51 -6.20 4.75 -4.88
N MET A 52 -6.19 4.54 -3.56
CA MET A 52 -6.02 3.22 -2.94
C MET A 52 -7.18 2.97 -1.99
N ILE A 53 -7.66 1.72 -1.96
CA ILE A 53 -8.65 1.26 -0.99
C ILE A 53 -7.93 0.35 -0.01
N GLU A 54 -7.87 0.76 1.25
CA GLU A 54 -7.13 0.03 2.29
C GLU A 54 -8.06 -0.72 3.25
N PHE A 55 -7.57 -1.86 3.71
CA PHE A 55 -8.26 -2.75 4.63
C PHE A 55 -7.54 -2.77 5.98
N ASN A 56 -8.33 -2.73 7.06
CA ASN A 56 -7.81 -2.98 8.39
C ASN A 56 -7.75 -4.49 8.67
N SER A 57 -6.55 -5.05 8.55
CA SER A 57 -6.28 -6.48 8.78
C SER A 57 -6.64 -6.93 10.21
N GLU A 58 -6.46 -6.07 11.21
CA GLU A 58 -6.77 -6.40 12.61
C GLU A 58 -8.27 -6.55 12.83
N ALA A 59 -9.08 -5.70 12.19
CA ALA A 59 -10.53 -5.81 12.25
C ALA A 59 -11.01 -7.16 11.69
N ALA A 60 -10.44 -7.61 10.57
CA ALA A 60 -10.75 -8.92 10.02
C ALA A 60 -10.39 -10.05 11.00
N ALA A 61 -9.20 -10.01 11.60
CA ALA A 61 -8.75 -11.02 12.56
C ALA A 61 -9.58 -11.03 13.86
N GLN A 62 -10.05 -9.87 14.31
CA GLN A 62 -10.77 -9.73 15.57
C GLN A 62 -12.25 -10.09 15.45
N TYR A 63 -12.92 -9.68 14.36
CA TYR A 63 -14.37 -9.74 14.26
C TYR A 63 -14.90 -10.85 13.34
N ALA A 64 -14.07 -11.43 12.45
CA ALA A 64 -14.47 -12.58 11.64
C ALA A 64 -14.39 -13.93 12.39
N LYS A 65 -14.64 -13.92 13.70
CA LYS A 65 -14.65 -15.12 14.55
C LYS A 65 -16.01 -15.82 14.41
N ASN A 66 -16.00 -17.11 14.09
CA ASN A 66 -17.17 -17.98 14.10
C ASN A 66 -17.63 -18.27 15.53
#